data_AF-A0AAW3FB23-F1
#
_entry.id   AF-A0AAW3FB23-F1
#
_cell.length_a   1.000
_cell.length_b   1.000
_cell.length_c   1.000
_cell.angle_alpha   90.00
_cell.angle_beta   90.00
_cell.angle_gamma   90.00
#
_symmetry.space_group_name_H-M   'P 1'
#
loop_
_entity.id
_entity.type
_entity.pdbx_description
1 polymer ?
#
loop_
_entity_poly.entity_id
_entity_poly.type
_entity_poly.pdbx_seq_one_letter_code
_entity_poly.pdbx_strand_id
1 'polypeptide(L)'
;MARQHRNPQRRSQPSASARLQRTLLLPLPQRHAEELSLQYHTAFQALRMRQGCAHGLAILLQLVVLAGFIDEARRHEIRAEVLVAAERGINAALERGKASGEWTLDAQTDELMASLIAWHDGQLRSTPLSVIRQALDRLERLRDG
;
A
#
# COMPACT_ATOMS: atom_id res chain seq x y z
N MET A 1 23.09 63.84 -9.43
CA MET A 1 23.90 62.61 -9.21
C MET A 1 23.35 61.93 -7.96
N ALA A 2 22.86 60.70 -7.87
CA ALA A 2 22.53 59.64 -8.79
C ALA A 2 21.63 58.63 -8.02
N ARG A 3 20.44 58.34 -8.57
CA ARG A 3 19.67 57.09 -8.64
C ARG A 3 19.70 56.07 -7.48
N GLN A 4 18.49 55.80 -6.98
CA GLN A 4 18.04 54.55 -6.36
C GLN A 4 18.56 53.31 -7.10
N HIS A 5 18.91 52.24 -6.37
CA HIS A 5 18.55 50.86 -6.76
C HIS A 5 18.32 50.01 -5.51
N ARG A 6 17.05 49.88 -5.13
CA ARG A 6 16.57 48.86 -4.20
C ARG A 6 16.65 47.53 -4.95
N ASN A 7 17.63 46.70 -4.61
CA ASN A 7 17.87 45.41 -5.27
C ASN A 7 16.65 44.49 -5.03
N PRO A 8 15.98 43.97 -6.08
CA PRO A 8 14.77 43.17 -5.91
C PRO A 8 15.13 41.80 -5.34
N GLN A 9 14.26 41.33 -4.43
CA GLN A 9 14.12 39.96 -3.95
C GLN A 9 14.88 38.91 -4.79
N ARG A 10 16.03 38.43 -4.28
CA ARG A 10 16.55 37.13 -4.70
C ARG A 10 15.50 36.09 -4.29
N ARG A 11 14.66 35.65 -5.22
CA ARG A 11 13.89 34.41 -5.04
C ARG A 11 14.90 33.27 -4.94
N SER A 12 15.19 32.86 -3.71
CA SER A 12 16.02 31.70 -3.40
C SER A 12 15.40 30.48 -4.07
N GLN A 13 16.06 29.97 -5.12
CA GLN A 13 15.68 28.68 -5.69
C GLN A 13 15.92 27.62 -4.61
N PRO A 14 14.95 26.72 -4.37
CA PRO A 14 15.12 25.69 -3.36
C PRO A 14 16.27 24.75 -3.72
N SER A 15 17.08 24.42 -2.72
CA SER A 15 18.18 23.47 -2.86
C SER A 15 17.67 22.11 -3.34
N ALA A 16 18.55 21.29 -3.94
CA ALA A 16 18.19 19.94 -4.36
C ALA A 16 17.58 19.11 -3.21
N SER A 17 18.12 19.26 -1.99
CA SER A 17 17.58 18.65 -0.77
C SER A 17 16.15 19.13 -0.45
N ALA A 18 15.88 20.43 -0.52
CA ALA A 18 14.54 20.98 -0.28
C ALA A 18 13.51 20.62 -1.37
N ARG A 19 13.97 20.32 -2.60
CA ARG A 19 13.11 19.78 -3.67
C ARG A 19 12.82 18.30 -3.45
N LEU A 20 13.82 17.49 -3.10
CA LEU A 20 13.63 16.08 -2.76
C LEU A 20 12.69 15.89 -1.56
N GLN A 21 12.85 16.69 -0.50
CA GLN A 21 11.94 16.69 0.64
C GLN A 21 10.50 17.01 0.24
N ARG A 22 10.28 17.95 -0.70
CA ARG A 22 8.95 18.24 -1.24
C ARG A 22 8.39 17.12 -2.11
N THR A 23 9.21 16.47 -2.92
CA THR A 23 8.78 15.31 -3.72
C THR A 23 8.35 14.16 -2.81
N LEU A 24 8.99 13.96 -1.67
CA LEU A 24 8.59 12.94 -0.68
C LEU A 24 7.25 13.25 0.01
N LEU A 25 6.76 14.50 -0.04
CA LEU A 25 5.44 14.88 0.44
C LEU A 25 4.34 14.65 -0.62
N LEU A 26 4.71 14.41 -1.87
CA LEU A 26 3.75 14.12 -2.93
C LEU A 26 3.25 12.67 -2.83
N PRO A 27 2.03 12.37 -3.30
CA PRO A 27 1.53 11.01 -3.40
C PRO A 27 2.41 10.13 -4.30
N LEU A 28 2.24 8.81 -4.19
CA LEU A 28 2.83 7.85 -5.13
C LEU A 28 2.53 8.30 -6.57
N PRO A 29 3.51 8.25 -7.51
CA PRO A 29 3.21 8.56 -8.90
C PRO A 29 2.09 7.64 -9.38
N GLN A 30 1.05 8.23 -9.99
CA GLN A 30 -0.21 7.55 -10.31
C GLN A 30 -0.02 6.19 -10.97
N ARG A 31 0.91 6.11 -11.94
CA ARG A 31 1.26 4.86 -12.63
C ARG A 31 1.66 3.72 -11.68
N HIS A 32 2.47 4.00 -10.67
CA HIS A 32 2.88 2.97 -9.70
C HIS A 32 1.72 2.55 -8.79
N ALA A 33 0.83 3.49 -8.44
CA ALA A 33 -0.38 3.16 -7.68
C ALA A 33 -1.31 2.24 -8.48
N GLU A 34 -1.45 2.51 -9.78
CA GLU A 34 -2.23 1.69 -10.71
C GLU A 34 -1.61 0.31 -10.92
N GLU A 35 -0.28 0.21 -11.06
CA GLU A 35 0.43 -1.06 -11.19
C GLU A 35 0.23 -1.96 -9.96
N LEU A 36 0.36 -1.40 -8.75
CA LEU A 36 0.10 -2.12 -7.50
C LEU A 36 -1.37 -2.54 -7.38
N SER A 37 -2.29 -1.61 -7.61
CA SER A 37 -3.73 -1.89 -7.61
C SER A 37 -4.07 -3.04 -8.56
N LEU A 38 -3.56 -2.99 -9.79
CA LEU A 38 -3.77 -4.03 -10.79
C LEU A 38 -3.21 -5.39 -10.32
N GLN A 39 -2.04 -5.42 -9.70
CA GLN A 39 -1.46 -6.65 -9.15
C GLN A 39 -2.37 -7.27 -8.09
N TYR A 40 -2.88 -6.47 -7.15
CA TYR A 40 -3.76 -6.93 -6.08
C TYR A 40 -5.08 -7.46 -6.63
N HIS A 41 -5.74 -6.71 -7.51
CA HIS A 41 -6.99 -7.13 -8.16
C HIS A 41 -6.79 -8.39 -9.00
N THR A 42 -5.68 -8.50 -9.74
CA THR A 42 -5.39 -9.70 -10.54
C THR A 42 -5.20 -10.93 -9.67
N ALA A 43 -4.42 -10.82 -8.59
CA ALA A 43 -4.23 -11.92 -7.64
C ALA A 43 -5.55 -12.35 -6.99
N PHE A 44 -6.37 -11.38 -6.58
CA PHE A 44 -7.68 -11.64 -5.98
C PHE A 44 -8.65 -12.32 -6.96
N GLN A 45 -8.76 -11.82 -8.18
CA GLN A 45 -9.64 -12.42 -9.19
C GLN A 45 -9.18 -13.82 -9.60
N ALA A 46 -7.87 -14.07 -9.68
CA ALA A 46 -7.36 -15.42 -9.95
C ALA A 46 -7.82 -16.43 -8.88
N LEU A 47 -7.81 -16.05 -7.59
CA LEU A 47 -8.33 -16.90 -6.51
C LEU A 47 -9.84 -17.18 -6.67
N ARG A 48 -10.65 -16.17 -7.01
CA ARG A 48 -12.10 -16.33 -7.26
C ARG A 48 -12.40 -17.24 -8.44
N MET A 49 -11.55 -17.20 -9.47
CA MET A 49 -11.64 -18.08 -10.65
C MET A 49 -11.05 -19.48 -10.42
N ARG A 50 -10.61 -19.80 -9.20
CA ARG A 50 -9.90 -21.05 -8.85
C ARG A 50 -8.63 -21.30 -9.69
N GLN A 51 -8.04 -20.21 -10.18
CA GLN A 51 -6.78 -20.19 -10.94
C GLN A 51 -5.65 -19.52 -10.14
N GLY A 52 -5.88 -19.27 -8.85
CA GLY A 52 -4.90 -18.68 -7.95
C GLY A 52 -3.82 -19.68 -7.54
N CYS A 53 -2.84 -19.17 -6.80
CA CYS A 53 -1.72 -19.93 -6.28
C CYS A 53 -1.22 -19.34 -4.96
N ALA A 54 -0.27 -20.02 -4.29
CA ALA A 54 0.37 -19.54 -3.08
C ALA A 54 0.94 -18.11 -3.23
N HIS A 55 1.50 -17.78 -4.40
CA HIS A 55 2.03 -16.44 -4.67
C HIS A 55 0.92 -15.37 -4.68
N GLY A 56 -0.26 -15.67 -5.22
CA GLY A 56 -1.40 -14.77 -5.17
C GLY A 56 -1.86 -14.48 -3.74
N LEU A 57 -1.90 -15.49 -2.88
CA LEU A 57 -2.19 -15.30 -1.45
C LEU A 57 -1.13 -14.46 -0.73
N ALA A 58 0.15 -14.67 -1.06
CA ALA A 58 1.24 -13.87 -0.49
C ALA A 58 1.13 -12.37 -0.89
N ILE A 59 0.75 -12.08 -2.14
CA ILE A 59 0.46 -10.72 -2.60
C ILE A 59 -0.67 -10.08 -1.77
N LEU A 60 -1.75 -10.82 -1.51
CA LEU A 60 -2.86 -10.32 -0.69
C LEU A 60 -2.48 -10.13 0.78
N LEU A 61 -1.66 -11.02 1.34
CA LEU A 61 -1.15 -10.86 2.70
C LEU A 61 -0.28 -9.61 2.82
N GLN A 62 0.59 -9.36 1.84
CA GLN A 62 1.38 -8.14 1.77
C GLN A 62 0.49 -6.89 1.71
N LEU A 63 -0.61 -6.92 0.96
CA LEU A 63 -1.59 -5.83 0.94
C LEU A 63 -2.16 -5.57 2.33
N VAL A 64 -2.59 -6.60 3.06
CA VAL A 64 -3.17 -6.45 4.41
C VAL A 64 -2.18 -5.74 5.33
N VAL A 65 -0.92 -6.18 5.34
CA VAL A 65 0.13 -5.60 6.19
C VAL A 65 0.41 -4.14 5.79
N LEU A 66 0.56 -3.85 4.50
CA LEU A 66 0.80 -2.49 4.02
C LEU A 66 -0.37 -1.55 4.30
N ALA A 67 -1.60 -2.01 4.10
CA ALA A 67 -2.81 -1.24 4.40
C ALA A 67 -2.85 -0.85 5.88
N GLY A 68 -2.50 -1.77 6.78
CA GLY A 68 -2.38 -1.51 8.21
C GLY A 68 -1.29 -0.49 8.54
N PHE A 69 -0.07 -0.64 8.02
CA PHE A 69 1.01 0.32 8.29
C PHE A 69 0.74 1.72 7.75
N ILE A 70 0.11 1.84 6.57
CA ILE A 70 -0.29 3.13 6.02
C ILE A 70 -1.40 3.75 6.86
N ASP A 71 -2.37 2.95 7.32
CA ASP A 71 -3.48 3.43 8.14
C ASP A 71 -3.02 3.95 9.51
N GLU A 72 -2.12 3.21 10.18
CA GLU A 72 -1.45 3.59 11.42
C GLU A 72 -0.74 4.95 11.28
N ALA A 73 -0.04 5.16 10.16
CA ALA A 73 0.69 6.40 9.92
C ALA A 73 -0.19 7.60 9.60
N ARG A 74 -1.47 7.39 9.23
CA ARG A 74 -2.36 8.44 8.77
C ARG A 74 -3.41 8.83 9.80
N ARG A 75 -4.31 7.90 10.16
CA ARG A 75 -5.55 8.22 10.91
C ARG A 75 -6.14 7.06 11.72
N HIS A 76 -5.61 5.84 11.63
CA HIS A 76 -6.14 4.64 12.31
C HIS A 76 -7.64 4.41 12.02
N GLU A 77 -8.03 4.46 10.75
CA GLU A 77 -9.43 4.30 10.32
C GLU A 77 -9.80 2.83 10.08
N ILE A 78 -8.82 1.96 9.82
CA ILE A 78 -9.03 0.53 9.72
C ILE A 78 -9.02 -0.06 11.13
N ARG A 79 -10.11 -0.73 11.49
CA ARG A 79 -10.19 -1.48 12.74
C ARG A 79 -9.19 -2.64 12.73
N ALA A 80 -8.40 -2.78 13.79
CA ALA A 80 -7.42 -3.85 13.92
C ALA A 80 -8.05 -5.24 13.72
N GLU A 81 -9.29 -5.44 14.18
CA GLU A 81 -10.02 -6.69 13.99
C GLU A 81 -10.20 -7.08 12.51
N VAL A 82 -10.35 -6.10 11.61
CA VAL A 82 -10.50 -6.33 10.16
C VAL A 82 -9.20 -6.88 9.57
N LEU A 83 -8.06 -6.27 9.91
CA LEU A 83 -6.75 -6.71 9.43
C LEU A 83 -6.44 -8.12 9.93
N VAL A 84 -6.69 -8.37 11.22
CA VAL A 84 -6.47 -9.69 11.84
C VAL A 84 -7.43 -10.75 11.26
N ALA A 85 -8.67 -10.38 10.92
CA ALA A 85 -9.59 -11.30 10.25
C ALA A 85 -9.13 -11.64 8.82
N ALA A 86 -8.67 -10.63 8.05
CA ALA A 86 -8.11 -10.82 6.71
C ALA A 86 -6.91 -11.78 6.74
N GLU A 87 -5.95 -11.50 7.63
CA GLU A 87 -4.74 -12.30 7.79
C GLU A 87 -5.08 -13.75 8.15
N ARG A 88 -6.01 -13.96 9.11
CA ARG A 88 -6.46 -15.31 9.48
C ARG A 88 -7.10 -16.05 8.32
N GLY A 89 -7.96 -15.40 7.55
CA GLY A 89 -8.61 -15.99 6.38
C GLY A 89 -7.61 -16.37 5.28
N ILE A 90 -6.63 -15.50 5.00
CA ILE A 90 -5.56 -15.78 4.02
C ILE A 90 -4.68 -16.94 4.49
N ASN A 91 -4.31 -16.99 5.78
CA ASN A 91 -3.51 -18.08 6.33
C ASN A 91 -4.27 -19.42 6.28
N ALA A 92 -5.58 -19.42 6.57
CA ALA A 92 -6.40 -20.62 6.43
C ALA A 92 -6.47 -21.10 4.97
N ALA A 93 -6.59 -20.17 4.00
CA ALA A 93 -6.52 -20.50 2.57
C ALA A 93 -5.15 -21.05 2.15
N LEU A 94 -4.06 -20.51 2.72
CA LEU A 94 -2.70 -20.98 2.47
C LEU A 94 -2.52 -22.42 2.95
N GLU A 95 -2.93 -22.74 4.17
CA GLU A 95 -2.85 -24.10 4.72
C GLU A 95 -3.72 -25.08 3.94
N ARG A 96 -4.94 -24.68 3.57
CA ARG A 96 -5.81 -25.49 2.70
C ARG A 96 -5.17 -25.75 1.34
N GLY A 97 -4.60 -24.72 0.71
CA GLY A 97 -3.96 -24.84 -0.60
C GLY A 97 -2.71 -25.71 -0.57
N LYS A 98 -1.92 -25.66 0.50
CA LYS A 98 -0.80 -26.61 0.71
C LYS A 98 -1.27 -28.06 0.82
N ALA A 99 -2.39 -28.31 1.50
CA ALA A 99 -2.90 -29.66 1.73
C ALA A 99 -3.67 -30.24 0.52
N SER A 100 -4.39 -29.40 -0.24
CA SER A 100 -5.36 -29.84 -1.26
C SER A 100 -5.01 -29.40 -2.68
N GLY A 101 -4.11 -28.44 -2.85
CA GLY A 101 -3.88 -27.75 -4.13
C GLY A 101 -4.94 -26.70 -4.47
N GLU A 102 -5.96 -26.50 -3.63
CA GLU A 102 -7.01 -25.52 -3.87
C GLU A 102 -6.70 -24.16 -3.20
N TRP A 103 -6.48 -23.15 -4.03
CA TRP A 103 -6.15 -21.79 -3.59
C TRP A 103 -7.39 -20.91 -3.66
N THR A 104 -8.23 -20.97 -2.62
CA THR A 104 -9.50 -20.23 -2.55
C THR A 104 -9.70 -19.59 -1.18
N LEU A 105 -10.33 -18.42 -1.16
CA LEU A 105 -10.80 -17.78 0.07
C LEU A 105 -12.19 -18.30 0.42
N ASP A 106 -12.52 -18.35 1.71
CA ASP A 106 -13.93 -18.51 2.11
C ASP A 106 -14.73 -17.22 1.82
N ALA A 107 -16.06 -17.31 1.84
CA ALA A 107 -16.93 -16.20 1.47
C ALA A 107 -16.73 -14.95 2.34
N GLN A 108 -16.51 -15.13 3.65
CA GLN A 108 -16.27 -14.02 4.57
C GLN A 108 -14.96 -13.30 4.23
N THR A 109 -13.90 -14.06 3.97
CA THR A 109 -12.59 -13.52 3.61
C THR A 109 -12.61 -12.90 2.21
N ASP A 110 -13.38 -13.45 1.26
CA ASP A 110 -13.59 -12.86 -0.07
C ASP A 110 -14.18 -11.45 0.03
N GLU A 111 -15.30 -11.30 0.74
CA GLU A 111 -15.97 -10.01 0.92
C GLU A 111 -15.08 -8.99 1.66
N LEU A 112 -14.37 -9.45 2.68
CA LEU A 112 -13.47 -8.61 3.47
C LEU A 112 -12.27 -8.15 2.64
N MET A 113 -11.68 -9.03 1.83
CA MET A 113 -10.59 -8.67 0.93
C MET A 113 -11.04 -7.73 -0.18
N ALA A 114 -12.22 -7.93 -0.76
CA ALA A 114 -12.77 -7.01 -1.75
C ALA A 114 -12.88 -5.58 -1.20
N SER A 115 -13.38 -5.45 0.04
CA SER A 115 -13.50 -4.17 0.74
C SER A 115 -12.13 -3.55 1.06
N LEU A 116 -11.19 -4.36 1.54
CA LEU A 116 -9.85 -3.89 1.92
C LEU A 116 -9.03 -3.47 0.69
N ILE A 117 -9.15 -4.17 -0.44
CA ILE A 117 -8.50 -3.78 -1.70
C ILE A 117 -9.02 -2.42 -2.16
N ALA A 118 -10.35 -2.22 -2.19
CA ALA A 118 -10.94 -0.95 -2.59
C ALA A 118 -10.51 0.20 -1.66
N TRP A 119 -10.39 -0.07 -0.36
CA TRP A 119 -9.86 0.89 0.61
C TRP A 119 -8.39 1.22 0.35
N HIS A 120 -7.57 0.19 0.16
CA HIS A 120 -6.13 0.34 -0.07
C HIS A 120 -5.83 1.08 -1.39
N ASP A 121 -6.63 0.89 -2.43
CA ASP A 121 -6.57 1.67 -3.66
C ASP A 121 -6.72 3.19 -3.39
N GLY A 122 -7.63 3.54 -2.47
CA GLY A 122 -7.79 4.92 -1.99
C GLY A 122 -6.58 5.40 -1.19
N GLN A 123 -6.00 4.54 -0.36
CA GLN A 123 -4.77 4.85 0.36
C GLN A 123 -3.61 5.14 -0.62
N LEU A 124 -3.38 4.30 -1.64
CA LEU A 124 -2.29 4.47 -2.60
C LEU A 124 -2.39 5.79 -3.39
N ARG A 125 -3.60 6.23 -3.75
CA ARG A 125 -3.82 7.48 -4.48
C ARG A 125 -3.63 8.75 -3.64
N SER A 126 -3.81 8.66 -2.33
CA SER A 126 -3.88 9.84 -1.44
C SER A 126 -2.73 9.95 -0.43
N THR A 127 -1.97 8.88 -0.24
CA THR A 127 -0.92 8.81 0.77
C THR A 127 0.39 9.38 0.26
N PRO A 128 1.06 10.28 1.02
CA PRO A 128 2.40 10.77 0.68
C PRO A 128 3.44 9.65 0.55
N LEU A 129 4.38 9.81 -0.39
CA LEU A 129 5.48 8.88 -0.65
C LEU A 129 6.31 8.54 0.60
N SER A 130 6.53 9.51 1.49
CA SER A 130 7.25 9.30 2.74
C SER A 130 6.60 8.24 3.63
N VAL A 131 5.27 8.23 3.70
CA VAL A 131 4.48 7.27 4.48
C VAL A 131 4.51 5.89 3.83
N ILE A 132 4.38 5.84 2.50
CA ILE A 132 4.47 4.57 1.76
C ILE A 132 5.86 3.94 1.95
N ARG A 133 6.93 4.74 1.86
CA ARG A 133 8.29 4.25 2.10
C ARG A 133 8.45 3.72 3.53
N GLN A 134 7.95 4.45 4.53
CA GLN A 134 8.00 3.98 5.93
C GLN A 134 7.25 2.66 6.13
N ALA A 135 6.10 2.49 5.47
CA ALA A 135 5.34 1.23 5.50
C ALA A 135 6.12 0.08 4.85
N LEU A 136 6.75 0.32 3.70
CA LEU A 136 7.63 -0.65 3.04
C LEU A 136 8.84 -1.03 3.91
N ASP A 137 9.51 -0.05 4.51
CA ASP A 137 10.65 -0.28 5.42
C ASP A 137 10.24 -1.09 6.67
N ARG A 138 8.99 -0.95 7.15
CA ARG A 138 8.44 -1.80 8.23
C ARG A 138 8.15 -3.21 7.73
N LEU A 139 7.60 -3.35 6.53
CA LEU A 139 7.34 -4.66 5.92
C LEU A 139 8.63 -5.46 5.70
N GLU A 140 9.69 -4.82 5.20
CA GLU A 140 10.99 -5.47 5.01
C GLU A 140 11.56 -5.97 6.34
N ARG A 141 11.52 -5.14 7.39
CA ARG A 141 11.94 -5.54 8.75
C ARG A 141 11.12 -6.69 9.32
N LEU A 142 9.82 -6.76 9.00
CA LEU A 142 8.95 -7.86 9.41
C LEU A 142 9.32 -9.16 8.69
N ARG A 143 9.78 -9.08 7.44
CA ARG A 143 10.18 -10.26 6.65
C ARG A 143 11.55 -10.80 7.06
N ASP A 144 12.45 -9.91 7.47
CA ASP A 144 13.84 -10.24 7.79
C ASP A 144 14.03 -10.67 9.26
N GLY A 145 13.02 -10.48 10.11
CA GLY A 145 13.01 -10.87 11.52
C GLY A 145 12.26 -12.17 11.77
#